data_AF-A0A372QCU2-F1
#
_entry.id   AF-A0A372QCU2-F1
#
_cell.length_a   1.000
_cell.length_b   1.000
_cell.length_c   1.000
_cell.angle_alpha   90.00
_cell.angle_beta   90.00
_cell.angle_gamma   90.00
#
_symmetry.space_group_name_H-M   'P 1'
#
loop_
_entity.id
_entity.type
_entity.pdbx_description
1 polymer ?
#
loop_
_entity_poly.entity_id
_entity_poly.type
_entity_poly.pdbx_seq_one_letter_code
_entity_poly.pdbx_strand_id
1 'polypeptide(L)'
;MCLSRKAQEEESKESDEWLSSLQYLNANINDLTISESFLDFGSEFGGINDPAIKALGCKADKPSNFTIKGNSKHITDSLEWYTDVPVTLKDKEDKTVTIIGNFVRIDNDETEPMLFFGMLNIQKVQGVPETNKNQFCIKLHGKTYIIQTFSKAPVVKDPPKEKQDQASTNSSSPTSKKDLKKSAKSLKSA
;
A
#
# COMPACT_ATOMS: atom_id res chain seq x y z
N MET A 1 5.77 -20.73 3.75
CA MET A 1 5.75 -20.62 5.23
C MET A 1 4.62 -19.67 5.60
N CYS A 2 3.65 -20.10 6.40
CA CYS A 2 2.62 -19.19 6.92
C CYS A 2 3.17 -18.52 8.19
N LEU A 3 3.18 -17.19 8.21
CA LEU A 3 3.46 -16.42 9.42
C LEU A 3 2.35 -16.65 10.45
N SER A 4 2.69 -16.60 11.74
CA SER A 4 1.68 -16.60 12.80
C SER A 4 0.87 -15.31 12.73
N ARG A 5 -0.40 -15.33 13.17
CA ARG A 5 -1.27 -14.14 13.17
C ARG A 5 -0.60 -12.94 13.86
N LYS A 6 0.12 -13.20 14.96
CA LYS A 6 0.86 -12.17 15.70
C LYS A 6 2.00 -11.55 14.88
N ALA A 7 2.74 -12.37 14.12
CA ALA A 7 3.80 -11.86 13.25
C ALA A 7 3.22 -11.02 12.09
N GLN A 8 2.07 -11.41 11.54
CA GLN A 8 1.39 -10.62 10.50
C GLN A 8 0.85 -9.28 11.03
N GLU A 9 0.37 -9.25 12.28
CA GLU A 9 -0.10 -8.04 12.95
C GLU A 9 1.05 -7.08 13.26
N GLU A 10 2.19 -7.59 13.74
CA GLU A 10 3.40 -6.79 13.95
C GLU A 10 3.95 -6.23 12.63
N GLU A 11 4.04 -7.06 11.57
CA GLU A 11 4.45 -6.59 10.22
C GLU A 11 3.49 -5.53 9.66
N SER A 12 2.17 -5.70 9.82
CA SER A 12 1.19 -4.70 9.38
C SER A 12 1.35 -3.39 10.15
N LYS A 13 1.61 -3.46 11.46
CA LYS A 13 1.76 -2.28 12.30
C LYS A 13 3.03 -1.50 11.94
N GLU A 14 4.14 -2.20 11.73
CA GLU A 14 5.40 -1.57 11.29
C GLU A 14 5.23 -0.89 9.92
N SER A 15 4.52 -1.54 8.99
CA SER A 15 4.18 -0.94 7.69
C SER A 15 3.29 0.29 7.83
N ASP A 16 2.25 0.24 8.67
CA ASP A 16 1.33 1.36 8.87
C ASP A 16 2.06 2.55 9.54
N GLU A 17 2.99 2.29 10.47
CA GLU A 17 3.85 3.31 11.08
C GLU A 17 4.82 3.92 10.05
N TRP A 18 5.48 3.09 9.23
CA TRP A 18 6.37 3.57 8.18
C TRP A 18 5.61 4.44 7.17
N LEU A 19 4.49 3.98 6.64
CA LEU A 19 3.65 4.75 5.70
C LEU A 19 3.15 6.06 6.29
N SER A 20 2.89 6.11 7.60
CA SER A 20 2.47 7.34 8.31
C SER A 20 3.61 8.34 8.50
N SER A 21 4.86 7.88 8.47
CA SER A 21 6.05 8.74 8.59
C SER A 21 6.41 9.46 7.29
N LEU A 22 5.89 8.98 6.16
CA LEU A 22 6.20 9.51 4.83
C LEU A 22 5.49 10.84 4.58
N GLN A 23 6.13 11.66 3.75
CA GLN A 23 5.50 12.85 3.17
C GLN A 23 4.90 12.53 1.82
N TYR A 24 3.63 12.87 1.65
CA TYR A 24 2.88 12.69 0.43
C TYR A 24 2.73 14.02 -0.31
N LEU A 25 2.57 13.96 -1.62
CA LEU A 25 2.34 15.10 -2.49
C LEU A 25 1.53 14.67 -3.71
N ASN A 26 0.85 15.64 -4.32
CA ASN A 26 0.19 15.42 -5.61
C ASN A 26 1.23 15.54 -6.72
N ALA A 27 1.30 14.52 -7.57
CA ALA A 27 2.10 14.56 -8.78
C ALA A 27 1.25 14.15 -9.98
N ASN A 28 1.61 14.67 -11.16
CA ASN A 28 1.00 14.23 -12.39
C ASN A 28 2.07 13.76 -13.35
N ILE A 29 1.78 12.68 -14.07
CA ILE A 29 2.56 12.22 -15.21
C ILE A 29 1.62 12.28 -16.40
N ASN A 30 1.93 13.16 -17.37
CA ASN A 30 0.99 13.51 -18.43
C ASN A 30 -0.37 13.92 -17.84
N ASP A 31 -1.46 13.25 -18.25
CA ASP A 31 -2.82 13.51 -17.76
C ASP A 31 -3.20 12.68 -16.51
N LEU A 32 -2.34 11.75 -16.07
CA LEU A 32 -2.59 10.93 -14.90
C LEU A 32 -2.23 11.70 -13.62
N THR A 33 -3.24 12.01 -12.81
CA THR A 33 -3.04 12.56 -11.47
C THR A 33 -2.84 11.43 -10.46
N ILE A 34 -1.75 11.49 -9.72
CA ILE A 34 -1.41 10.56 -8.63
C ILE A 34 -1.37 11.39 -7.35
N SER A 35 -2.49 11.37 -6.62
CA SER A 35 -2.70 12.24 -5.46
C SER A 35 -1.88 11.83 -4.23
N GLU A 36 -1.45 10.57 -4.17
CA GLU A 36 -0.73 10.02 -3.02
C GLU A 36 0.68 9.58 -3.42
N SER A 37 1.36 10.41 -4.20
CA SER A 37 2.78 10.21 -4.44
C SER A 37 3.56 10.53 -3.17
N PHE A 38 4.70 9.90 -2.91
CA PHE A 38 5.44 10.14 -1.67
C PHE A 38 6.95 10.28 -1.84
N LEU A 39 7.59 10.88 -0.84
CA LEU A 39 9.04 11.04 -0.75
C LEU A 39 9.60 9.92 0.13
N ASP A 40 10.46 9.08 -0.43
CA ASP A 40 11.15 8.02 0.31
C ASP A 40 12.66 8.22 0.26
N PHE A 41 13.21 8.76 1.35
CA PHE A 41 14.65 8.95 1.51
C PHE A 41 15.39 7.64 1.81
N GLY A 42 14.68 6.59 2.22
CA GLY A 42 15.25 5.26 2.45
C GLY A 42 15.50 4.51 1.16
N SER A 43 14.74 4.80 0.09
CA SER A 43 14.94 4.22 -1.23
C SER A 43 15.93 5.02 -2.07
N GLU A 44 16.89 4.34 -2.70
CA GLU A 44 17.82 4.95 -3.65
C GLU A 44 17.09 5.46 -4.90
N PHE A 45 16.19 4.63 -5.44
CA PHE A 45 15.45 4.88 -6.68
C PHE A 45 13.99 5.23 -6.39
N GLY A 46 13.36 6.01 -7.26
CA GLY A 46 11.90 6.14 -7.23
C GLY A 46 11.22 4.92 -7.84
N GLY A 47 9.97 4.68 -7.46
CA GLY A 47 9.18 3.57 -7.98
C GLY A 47 7.85 4.02 -8.57
N ILE A 48 7.37 3.25 -9.55
CA ILE A 48 6.05 3.39 -10.17
C ILE A 48 5.40 2.01 -10.28
N ASN A 49 4.14 1.90 -9.88
CA ASN A 49 3.48 0.59 -9.82
C ASN A 49 2.72 0.22 -11.11
N ASP A 50 2.31 -1.04 -11.18
CA ASP A 50 1.60 -1.62 -12.33
C ASP A 50 0.31 -0.86 -12.72
N PRO A 51 -0.58 -0.48 -11.79
CA PRO A 51 -1.72 0.39 -12.11
C PRO A 51 -1.33 1.70 -12.78
N ALA A 52 -0.30 2.40 -12.28
CA ALA A 52 0.16 3.66 -12.86
C ALA A 52 0.73 3.46 -14.27
N ILE A 53 1.60 2.46 -14.45
CA ILE A 53 2.18 2.10 -15.77
C ILE A 53 1.07 1.79 -16.77
N LYS A 54 0.09 0.96 -16.37
CA LYS A 54 -1.03 0.57 -17.21
C LYS A 54 -1.89 1.76 -17.60
N ALA A 55 -2.18 2.66 -16.66
CA ALA A 55 -2.96 3.87 -16.91
C ALA A 55 -2.23 4.84 -17.86
N LEU A 56 -0.90 4.94 -17.75
CA LEU A 56 -0.09 5.75 -18.65
C LEU A 56 0.08 5.14 -20.05
N GLY A 57 -0.10 3.82 -20.18
CA GLY A 57 0.20 3.09 -21.41
C GLY A 57 1.68 3.13 -21.78
N CYS A 58 2.56 3.44 -20.82
CA CYS A 58 4.00 3.53 -21.03
C CYS A 58 4.59 2.14 -21.25
N LYS A 59 5.60 2.07 -22.12
CA LYS A 59 6.46 0.89 -22.24
C LYS A 59 7.74 1.17 -21.46
N ALA A 60 8.29 0.15 -20.81
CA ALA A 60 9.60 0.23 -20.22
C ALA A 60 10.65 0.59 -21.29
N ASP A 61 11.55 1.51 -20.97
CA ASP A 61 12.63 1.91 -21.88
C ASP A 61 13.64 0.77 -22.05
N LYS A 62 13.92 0.10 -20.93
CA LYS A 62 14.93 -0.94 -20.88
C LYS A 62 14.63 -1.94 -19.76
N PRO A 63 14.79 -3.26 -20.01
CA PRO A 63 14.91 -4.23 -18.93
C PRO A 63 16.22 -3.99 -18.18
N SER A 64 16.12 -3.86 -16.86
CA SER A 64 17.26 -3.73 -15.98
C SER A 64 18.01 -5.04 -15.87
N ASN A 65 19.34 -4.95 -15.94
CA ASN A 65 20.25 -6.01 -15.51
C ASN A 65 20.70 -5.83 -14.05
N PHE A 66 20.20 -4.81 -13.34
CA PHE A 66 20.51 -4.62 -11.93
C PHE A 66 19.69 -5.58 -11.08
N THR A 67 20.38 -6.34 -10.23
CA THR A 67 19.76 -7.00 -9.09
C THR A 67 19.72 -5.98 -7.95
N ILE A 68 18.55 -5.39 -7.67
CA ILE A 68 18.40 -4.60 -6.44
C ILE A 68 18.41 -5.60 -5.28
N LYS A 69 19.49 -5.58 -4.51
CA LYS A 69 19.59 -6.31 -3.24
C LYS A 69 18.84 -5.51 -2.17
N GLY A 70 17.52 -5.48 -2.26
CA GLY A 70 16.64 -4.88 -1.28
C GLY A 70 15.98 -5.94 -0.40
N ASN A 71 15.58 -5.57 0.82
CA ASN A 71 14.90 -6.46 1.77
C ASN A 71 13.42 -6.71 1.43
N SER A 72 12.92 -6.20 0.30
CA SER A 72 11.50 -6.25 -0.04
C SER A 72 11.18 -7.46 -0.92
N LYS A 73 10.22 -8.27 -0.46
CA LYS A 73 9.61 -9.39 -1.21
C LYS A 73 8.86 -8.96 -2.48
N HIS A 74 8.71 -7.64 -2.70
CA HIS A 74 7.92 -7.04 -3.78
C HIS A 74 8.78 -6.44 -4.92
N ILE A 75 10.11 -6.58 -4.84
CA ILE A 75 11.01 -6.19 -5.91
C ILE A 75 11.19 -7.40 -6.81
N THR A 76 10.51 -7.42 -7.95
CA THR A 76 10.54 -8.51 -8.92
C THR A 76 11.92 -8.66 -9.58
N ASP A 77 12.26 -9.88 -9.97
CA ASP A 77 13.55 -10.32 -10.57
C ASP A 77 13.91 -9.64 -11.92
N SER A 78 13.09 -8.72 -12.41
CA SER A 78 13.32 -7.96 -13.64
C SER A 78 12.80 -6.54 -13.45
N LEU A 79 13.69 -5.61 -13.11
CA LEU A 79 13.28 -4.20 -12.99
C LEU A 79 13.06 -3.65 -14.39
N GLU A 80 11.86 -3.21 -14.68
CA GLU A 80 11.60 -2.37 -15.84
C GLU A 80 11.92 -0.93 -15.45
N TRP A 81 12.76 -0.25 -16.25
CA TRP A 81 13.06 1.17 -16.03
C TRP A 81 12.17 2.05 -16.88
N TYR A 82 11.72 3.13 -16.25
CA TYR A 82 11.04 4.26 -16.86
C TYR A 82 11.91 5.49 -16.59
N THR A 83 12.70 5.86 -17.59
CA THR A 83 13.67 6.96 -17.53
C THR A 83 13.12 8.20 -18.19
N ASP A 84 13.67 9.34 -17.78
CA ASP A 84 13.31 10.64 -18.31
C ASP A 84 11.80 10.95 -18.30
N VAL A 85 11.09 10.42 -17.29
CA VAL A 85 9.65 10.58 -17.14
C VAL A 85 9.36 12.00 -16.65
N PRO A 86 8.60 12.81 -17.43
CA PRO A 86 8.20 14.13 -16.98
C PRO A 86 7.14 14.01 -15.90
N VAL A 87 7.44 14.54 -14.71
CA VAL A 87 6.50 14.64 -13.60
C VAL A 87 6.23 16.10 -13.33
N THR A 88 4.97 16.48 -13.39
CA THR A 88 4.54 17.83 -13.07
C THR A 88 4.06 17.90 -11.63
N LEU A 89 4.54 18.90 -10.91
CA LEU A 89 4.12 19.24 -9.56
C LEU A 89 3.53 20.65 -9.57
N LYS A 90 2.64 20.94 -8.63
CA LYS A 90 2.12 22.28 -8.39
C LYS A 90 2.81 22.88 -7.18
N ASP A 91 3.36 24.08 -7.34
CA ASP A 91 3.86 24.83 -6.21
C ASP A 91 2.71 25.48 -5.42
N LYS A 92 3.04 26.08 -4.27
CA LYS A 92 2.08 26.77 -3.40
C LYS A 92 1.35 27.95 -4.07
N GLU A 93 1.84 28.44 -5.20
CA GLU A 93 1.24 29.53 -6.00
C GLU A 93 0.46 28.98 -7.21
N ASP A 94 0.17 27.66 -7.22
CA ASP A 94 -0.45 26.91 -8.31
C ASP A 94 0.33 26.94 -9.63
N LYS A 95 1.63 27.28 -9.57
CA LYS A 95 2.50 27.22 -10.75
C LYS A 95 2.94 25.79 -10.97
N THR A 96 2.78 25.35 -12.21
CA THR A 96 3.28 24.04 -12.63
C THR A 96 4.80 24.08 -12.78
N VAL A 97 5.47 23.12 -12.16
CA VAL A 97 6.88 22.82 -12.37
C VAL A 97 7.01 21.39 -12.89
N THR A 98 7.78 21.20 -13.95
CA THR A 98 8.06 19.87 -14.50
C THR A 98 9.45 19.45 -14.11
N ILE A 99 9.57 18.27 -13.51
CA ILE A 99 10.83 17.62 -13.19
C ILE A 99 10.94 16.34 -14.00
N ILE A 100 12.18 15.90 -14.25
CA ILE A 100 12.44 14.67 -14.98
C ILE A 100 12.89 13.60 -13.99
N GLY A 101 12.05 12.62 -13.73
CA GLY A 101 12.29 11.52 -12.80
C GLY A 101 12.64 10.21 -13.51
N ASN A 102 13.39 9.36 -12.80
CA ASN A 102 13.64 7.98 -13.22
C ASN A 102 12.98 7.04 -12.20
N PHE A 103 12.26 6.03 -12.68
CA PHE A 103 11.45 5.15 -11.85
C PHE A 103 11.68 3.69 -12.22
N VAL A 104 11.73 2.84 -11.19
CA VAL A 104 11.68 1.40 -11.35
C VAL A 104 10.24 0.90 -11.22
N ARG A 105 9.88 -0.11 -11.99
CA ARG A 105 8.62 -0.83 -11.80
C ARG A 105 8.59 -1.51 -10.43
N ILE A 106 7.47 -1.38 -9.73
CA ILE A 106 7.19 -2.12 -8.49
C ILE A 106 5.90 -2.93 -8.65
N ASP A 107 5.94 -4.19 -8.21
CA ASP A 107 4.76 -5.05 -8.11
C ASP A 107 4.36 -5.15 -6.64
N ASN A 108 3.46 -4.27 -6.23
CA ASN A 108 3.03 -4.13 -4.83
C ASN A 108 1.63 -4.68 -4.58
N ASP A 109 1.01 -5.38 -5.55
CA ASP A 109 -0.37 -5.87 -5.49
C ASP A 109 -1.45 -4.77 -5.28
N GLU A 110 -1.08 -3.49 -5.28
CA GLU A 110 -2.01 -2.38 -5.09
C GLU A 110 -2.81 -2.13 -6.37
N THR A 111 -4.05 -1.65 -6.18
CA THR A 111 -4.96 -1.36 -7.31
C THR A 111 -4.95 0.10 -7.73
N GLU A 112 -4.48 1.00 -6.86
CA GLU A 112 -4.40 2.43 -7.12
C GLU A 112 -3.03 2.80 -7.71
N PRO A 113 -2.96 3.77 -8.64
CA PRO A 113 -1.69 4.30 -9.12
C PRO A 113 -0.83 4.84 -7.99
N MET A 114 0.43 4.42 -7.95
CA MET A 114 1.42 4.88 -6.96
C MET A 114 2.70 5.31 -7.66
N LEU A 115 3.27 6.40 -7.13
CA LEU A 115 4.54 6.97 -7.55
C LEU A 115 5.30 7.41 -6.30
N PHE A 116 6.58 7.07 -6.20
CA PHE A 116 7.41 7.64 -5.15
C PHE A 116 8.76 8.12 -5.65
N PHE A 117 9.25 9.17 -5.02
CA PHE A 117 10.55 9.75 -5.31
C PHE A 117 11.56 9.19 -4.32
N GLY A 118 12.49 8.39 -4.84
CA GLY A 118 13.68 7.98 -4.10
C GLY A 118 14.72 9.09 -4.03
N MET A 119 15.77 8.82 -3.26
CA MET A 119 16.91 9.72 -3.01
C MET A 119 17.47 10.34 -4.29
N LEU A 120 17.70 9.56 -5.35
CA LEU A 120 18.28 10.09 -6.59
C LEU A 120 17.37 11.11 -7.29
N ASN A 121 16.05 10.87 -7.31
CA ASN A 121 15.11 11.83 -7.89
C ASN A 121 15.07 13.12 -7.05
N ILE A 122 15.08 12.99 -5.72
CA ILE A 122 15.08 14.12 -4.79
C ILE A 122 16.36 14.95 -4.93
N GLN A 123 17.53 14.31 -4.97
CA GLN A 123 18.82 14.99 -5.15
C GLN A 123 18.92 15.70 -6.51
N LYS A 124 18.39 15.11 -7.58
CA LYS A 124 18.38 15.70 -8.93
C LYS A 124 17.71 17.08 -8.96
N VAL A 125 16.69 17.28 -8.12
CA VAL A 125 15.96 18.55 -7.99
C VAL A 125 16.42 19.39 -6.79
N GLN A 126 17.55 19.02 -6.16
CA GLN A 126 18.05 19.60 -4.92
C GLN A 126 16.96 19.71 -3.85
N GLY A 127 16.13 18.67 -3.76
CA GLY A 127 14.94 18.64 -2.92
C GLY A 127 15.29 18.60 -1.43
N VAL A 128 14.60 19.44 -0.64
CA VAL A 128 14.71 19.51 0.81
C VAL A 128 13.31 19.38 1.41
N PRO A 129 13.04 18.31 2.19
CA PRO A 129 11.78 18.17 2.89
C PRO A 129 11.76 19.08 4.13
N GLU A 130 10.70 19.86 4.28
CA GLU A 130 10.41 20.67 5.47
C GLU A 130 9.18 20.06 6.15
N THR A 131 9.40 18.96 6.87
CA THR A 131 8.34 18.13 7.49
C THR A 131 7.46 18.90 8.45
N ASN A 132 8.05 19.78 9.25
CA ASN A 132 7.34 20.66 10.18
C ASN A 132 6.39 21.66 9.49
N LYS A 133 6.58 21.96 8.21
CA LYS A 133 5.75 22.89 7.44
C LYS A 133 4.91 22.21 6.37
N ASN A 134 5.00 20.87 6.26
CA ASN A 134 4.39 20.11 5.18
C ASN A 134 4.78 20.69 3.80
N GLN A 135 6.07 20.93 3.59
CA GLN A 135 6.60 21.47 2.35
C GLN A 135 7.75 20.63 1.83
N PHE A 136 7.89 20.61 0.51
CA PHE A 136 9.04 20.07 -0.19
C PHE A 136 9.61 21.15 -1.11
N CYS A 137 10.78 21.66 -0.73
CA CYS A 137 11.45 22.74 -1.42
C CYS A 137 12.37 22.16 -2.49
N ILE A 138 12.19 22.54 -3.75
CA ILE A 138 13.04 22.08 -4.86
C ILE A 138 13.71 23.27 -5.54
N LYS A 139 14.91 23.06 -6.09
CA LYS A 139 15.61 24.06 -6.91
C LYS A 139 15.81 23.54 -8.31
N LEU A 140 15.25 24.26 -9.28
CA LEU A 140 15.33 23.93 -10.70
C LEU A 140 15.71 25.19 -11.49
N HIS A 141 16.76 25.11 -12.31
CA HIS A 141 17.27 26.22 -13.13
C HIS A 141 17.48 27.54 -12.36
N GLY A 142 17.98 27.46 -11.11
CA GLY A 142 18.22 28.63 -10.26
C GLY A 142 16.98 29.23 -9.61
N LYS A 143 15.79 28.64 -9.82
CA LYS A 143 14.55 29.03 -9.16
C LYS A 143 14.19 28.02 -8.07
N THR A 144 13.63 28.53 -6.97
CA THR A 144 13.12 27.71 -5.87
C THR A 144 11.61 27.58 -6.01
N TYR A 145 11.10 26.35 -5.89
CA TYR A 145 9.68 26.04 -5.85
C TYR A 145 9.35 25.37 -4.52
N ILE A 146 8.18 25.69 -3.97
CA ILE A 146 7.69 25.11 -2.71
C ILE A 146 6.48 24.26 -3.05
N ILE A 147 6.65 22.95 -3.00
CA ILE A 147 5.59 21.97 -3.23
C ILE A 147 4.92 21.67 -1.90
N GLN A 148 3.59 21.76 -1.85
CA GLN A 148 2.84 21.40 -0.66
C GLN A 148 2.85 19.88 -0.49
N THR A 149 3.23 19.41 0.69
CA THR A 149 3.12 18.00 1.08
C THR A 149 2.03 17.82 2.13
N PHE A 150 1.73 16.57 2.49
CA PHE A 150 0.85 16.21 3.59
C PHE A 150 1.30 14.88 4.20
N SER A 151 0.97 14.65 5.47
CA SER A 151 1.16 13.36 6.14
C SER A 151 -0.18 12.62 6.22
N LYS A 152 -0.10 11.29 6.29
CA LYS A 152 -1.28 10.47 6.60
C LYS A 152 -1.33 10.19 8.10
N ALA A 153 -2.54 10.18 8.64
CA ALA A 153 -2.74 9.67 9.99
C ALA A 153 -2.59 8.14 9.97
N PRO A 154 -2.06 7.53 11.04
CA PRO A 154 -2.04 6.08 11.17
C PRO A 154 -3.46 5.52 11.05
N VAL A 155 -3.65 4.53 10.17
CA VAL A 155 -4.93 3.85 10.04
C VAL A 155 -5.08 2.92 11.25
N VAL A 156 -5.93 3.30 12.20
CA VAL A 156 -6.32 2.43 13.31
C VAL A 156 -7.23 1.33 12.73
N LYS A 157 -6.66 0.15 12.50
CA LYS A 157 -7.47 -1.03 12.16
C LYS A 157 -8.16 -1.52 13.42
N ASP A 158 -9.48 -1.68 13.38
CA ASP A 158 -10.21 -2.37 14.45
C ASP A 158 -9.65 -3.78 14.60
N PRO A 159 -9.42 -4.27 15.84
CA PRO A 159 -8.92 -5.62 16.04
C PRO A 159 -9.86 -6.63 15.37
N PRO A 160 -9.33 -7.67 14.69
CA PRO A 160 -10.17 -8.69 14.08
C PRO A 160 -11.04 -9.31 15.16
N LYS A 161 -12.37 -9.30 14.97
CA LYS A 161 -13.26 -10.06 15.84
C LYS A 161 -12.83 -11.52 15.77
N GLU A 162 -12.33 -12.03 16.89
CA GLU A 162 -11.99 -13.43 17.05
C GLU A 162 -13.23 -14.23 16.65
N LYS A 163 -13.14 -14.99 15.55
CA LYS A 163 -14.17 -15.98 15.25
C LYS A 163 -14.07 -17.00 16.38
N GLN A 164 -15.01 -16.90 17.31
CA GLN A 164 -15.27 -17.94 18.29
C GLN A 164 -15.53 -19.22 17.50
N ASP A 165 -14.55 -20.11 17.45
CA ASP A 165 -14.75 -21.48 17.02
C ASP A 165 -15.75 -22.08 18.01
N GLN A 166 -17.03 -22.14 17.62
CA GLN A 166 -18.00 -22.99 18.27
C GLN A 166 -17.65 -24.45 17.96
N ALA A 167 -16.62 -24.96 18.65
CA ALA A 167 -16.57 -26.37 18.98
C ALA A 167 -17.69 -26.60 20.01
N SER A 168 -18.87 -26.97 19.51
CA SER A 168 -19.93 -27.54 20.34
C SER A 168 -19.38 -28.82 20.97
N THR A 169 -18.89 -28.72 22.19
CA THR A 169 -18.46 -29.86 22.98
C THR A 169 -19.71 -30.59 23.43
N ASN A 170 -19.91 -31.76 22.83
CA ASN A 170 -20.96 -32.72 23.14
C ASN A 170 -20.89 -33.12 24.63
N SER A 171 -21.76 -32.58 25.49
CA SER A 171 -22.00 -33.17 26.82
C SER A 171 -23.15 -34.17 26.71
N SER A 172 -22.80 -35.45 26.54
CA SER A 172 -23.74 -36.55 26.71
C SER A 172 -24.09 -36.71 28.19
N SER A 173 -25.37 -36.58 28.53
CA SER A 173 -25.92 -37.15 29.76
C SER A 173 -26.71 -38.41 29.38
N PRO A 174 -26.39 -39.59 29.93
CA PRO A 174 -27.06 -40.84 29.56
C PRO A 174 -28.26 -41.15 30.46
N THR A 175 -29.06 -42.11 29.95
CA THR A 175 -30.10 -42.92 30.61
C THR A 175 -31.49 -42.25 30.73
N SER A 176 -32.61 -42.83 30.29
CA SER A 176 -32.97 -44.24 30.06
C SER A 176 -34.21 -44.40 29.14
N LYS A 177 -34.25 -45.58 28.46
CA LYS A 177 -35.37 -46.37 27.86
C LYS A 177 -36.81 -45.90 28.22
N LYS A 178 -37.89 -46.01 27.42
CA LYS A 178 -38.34 -46.80 26.25
C LYS A 178 -39.69 -46.09 25.87
N ASP A 179 -40.19 -46.02 24.64
CA ASP A 179 -41.04 -47.08 24.09
C ASP A 179 -41.49 -46.76 22.67
N LEU A 180 -41.47 -47.81 21.85
CA LEU A 180 -42.07 -47.89 20.52
C LEU A 180 -43.59 -48.10 20.65
N LYS A 181 -44.35 -47.21 20.03
CA LYS A 181 -45.59 -47.43 19.24
C LYS A 181 -46.19 -48.86 19.30
N LYS A 182 -47.48 -48.99 19.69
CA LYS A 182 -48.64 -49.28 18.80
C LYS A 182 -49.89 -49.83 19.55
N SER A 183 -51.06 -49.38 19.07
CA SER A 183 -52.38 -50.04 18.96
C SER A 183 -53.33 -50.26 20.15
N ALA A 184 -54.43 -49.49 20.11
CA ALA A 184 -55.82 -49.90 19.81
C ALA A 184 -56.73 -50.62 20.85
N LYS A 185 -57.93 -50.02 20.97
CA LYS A 185 -59.29 -50.60 21.08
C LYS A 185 -59.81 -51.12 22.45
N SER A 186 -60.80 -50.36 22.96
CA SER A 186 -62.23 -50.74 23.09
C SER A 186 -62.82 -51.15 24.47
N LEU A 187 -64.02 -50.58 24.70
CA LEU A 187 -65.22 -51.10 25.40
C LEU A 187 -65.36 -51.03 26.94
N LYS A 188 -66.23 -50.07 27.33
CA LYS A 188 -67.51 -50.15 28.10
C LYS A 188 -67.66 -50.99 29.39
N SER A 189 -68.60 -50.46 30.18
CA SER A 189 -69.51 -51.03 31.20
C SER A 189 -69.04 -50.83 32.65
N ALA A 190 -69.86 -50.39 33.60
CA ALA A 190 -71.27 -49.99 33.65
C ALA A 190 -71.44 -48.92 34.74
#